data_AF-A0A8T7DCE8-F1
#
_entry.id   AF-A0A8T7DCE8-F1
#
_cell.length_a   1.000
_cell.length_b   1.000
_cell.length_c   1.000
_cell.angle_alpha   90.00
_cell.angle_beta   90.00
_cell.angle_gamma   90.00
#
_symmetry.space_group_name_H-M   'P 1'
#
loop_
_entity.id
_entity.type
_entity.pdbx_description
1 polymer ?
#
loop_
_entity_poly.entity_id
_entity_poly.type
_entity_poly.pdbx_seq_one_letter_code
_entity_poly.pdbx_strand_id
1 'polypeptide(L)'
;MNEHHSIKNSLKISLLFLRIGVFIVFFMWTLDKFINPGHASAVFSKFYFYDGLSVSLAYGIGAIQFLIIFFFLLGIKKQLSYGLVFCMHLISTLTSYEKYFDPWTYPNLLFFAAWPMLAAIVALYLLREEDTLLTIKRNITS
;
A
#
# COMPACT_ATOMS: atom_id res chain seq x y z
N MET A 1 -16.28 31.88 -11.36
CA MET A 1 -15.33 30.95 -10.69
C MET A 1 -15.43 29.63 -11.43
N ASN A 2 -14.47 29.39 -12.33
CA ASN A 2 -14.64 28.55 -13.52
C ASN A 2 -14.53 27.06 -13.18
N GLU A 3 -15.41 26.22 -13.72
CA GLU A 3 -15.54 24.77 -13.44
C GLU A 3 -14.21 24.00 -13.36
N HIS A 4 -13.23 24.38 -14.19
CA HIS A 4 -11.89 23.81 -14.19
C HIS A 4 -11.18 23.89 -12.82
N HIS A 5 -11.39 24.97 -12.05
CA HIS A 5 -10.84 25.10 -10.70
C HIS A 5 -11.52 24.14 -9.72
N SER A 6 -12.83 23.93 -9.86
CA SER A 6 -13.59 22.99 -9.03
C SER A 6 -13.15 21.55 -9.28
N ILE A 7 -13.01 21.13 -10.55
CA ILE A 7 -12.55 19.78 -10.92
C ILE A 7 -11.15 19.51 -10.36
N LYS A 8 -10.23 20.47 -10.49
CA LYS A 8 -8.86 20.31 -9.97
C LYS A 8 -8.83 20.14 -8.45
N ASN A 9 -9.69 20.85 -7.72
CA ASN A 9 -9.79 20.70 -6.26
C ASN A 9 -10.39 19.34 -5.89
N SER A 10 -11.47 18.92 -6.55
CA SER A 10 -12.07 17.59 -6.34
C SER A 10 -11.08 16.46 -6.60
N LEU A 11 -10.31 16.53 -7.69
CA LEU A 11 -9.25 15.56 -8.00
C LEU A 11 -8.23 15.44 -6.87
N LYS A 12 -7.71 16.57 -6.40
CA LYS A 12 -6.72 16.60 -5.32
C LYS A 12 -7.26 16.01 -4.01
N ILE A 13 -8.50 16.31 -3.69
CA ILE A 13 -9.18 15.76 -2.52
C ILE A 13 -9.35 14.25 -2.68
N SER A 14 -9.82 13.77 -3.83
CA SER A 14 -9.95 12.34 -4.11
C SER A 14 -8.62 11.61 -3.96
N LEU A 15 -7.52 12.14 -4.51
CA LEU A 15 -6.19 11.54 -4.37
C LEU A 15 -5.73 11.49 -2.91
N LEU A 16 -5.99 12.53 -2.12
CA LEU A 16 -5.70 12.50 -0.68
C LEU A 16 -6.47 11.38 0.04
N PHE A 17 -7.76 11.23 -0.22
CA PHE A 17 -8.57 10.16 0.37
C PHE A 17 -8.08 8.77 -0.03
N LEU A 18 -7.76 8.56 -1.31
CA LEU A 18 -7.16 7.31 -1.77
C LEU A 18 -5.83 7.04 -1.05
N ARG A 19 -4.97 8.05 -0.92
CA ARG A 19 -3.67 7.90 -0.25
C ARG A 19 -3.83 7.53 1.22
N ILE A 20 -4.71 8.21 1.95
CA ILE A 20 -4.99 7.89 3.36
C ILE A 20 -5.59 6.49 3.50
N GLY A 21 -6.56 6.13 2.65
CA GLY A 21 -7.19 4.80 2.68
C GLY A 21 -6.18 3.67 2.44
N VAL A 22 -5.34 3.80 1.41
CA VAL A 22 -4.26 2.85 1.13
C VAL A 22 -3.28 2.77 2.30
N PHE A 23 -2.89 3.93 2.85
CA PHE A 23 -1.97 3.98 4.00
C PHE A 23 -2.53 3.23 5.21
N ILE A 24 -3.81 3.42 5.57
CA ILE A 24 -4.42 2.75 6.73
C ILE A 24 -4.32 1.23 6.61
N VAL A 25 -4.65 0.67 5.43
CA VAL A 25 -4.56 -0.78 5.21
C VAL A 25 -3.11 -1.25 5.35
N PHE A 26 -2.18 -0.59 4.67
CA PHE A 26 -0.75 -0.93 4.75
C PHE A 26 -0.18 -0.79 6.17
N PHE A 27 -0.63 0.22 6.91
CA PHE A 27 -0.23 0.47 8.28
C PHE A 27 -0.68 -0.65 9.21
N MET A 28 -1.93 -1.08 9.13
CA MET A 28 -2.42 -2.23 9.90
C MET A 28 -1.66 -3.52 9.59
N TRP A 29 -1.40 -3.78 8.30
CA TRP A 29 -0.56 -4.92 7.88
C TRP A 29 0.90 -4.82 8.33
N THR A 30 1.39 -3.60 8.55
CA THR A 30 2.74 -3.37 9.07
C THR A 30 2.77 -3.58 10.59
N LEU A 31 1.77 -3.09 11.32
CA LEU A 31 1.61 -3.33 12.76
C LEU A 31 1.47 -4.82 13.09
N ASP A 32 0.72 -5.58 12.28
CA ASP A 32 0.56 -7.03 12.48
C ASP A 32 1.91 -7.77 12.49
N LYS A 33 2.89 -7.33 11.68
CA LYS A 33 4.24 -7.91 11.69
C LYS A 33 4.99 -7.70 13.00
N PHE A 34 4.69 -6.62 13.73
CA PHE A 34 5.30 -6.33 15.01
C PHE A 34 4.56 -6.99 16.18
N ILE A 35 3.22 -7.04 16.11
CA ILE A 35 2.35 -7.56 17.17
C ILE A 35 2.26 -9.09 17.11
N ASN A 36 2.17 -9.66 15.91
CA ASN A 36 1.98 -11.09 15.65
C ASN A 36 3.08 -11.65 14.74
N PRO A 37 4.36 -11.70 15.18
CA PRO A 37 5.47 -12.16 14.33
C PRO A 37 5.30 -13.62 13.85
N GLY A 38 4.53 -14.44 14.57
CA GLY A 38 4.14 -15.80 14.15
C GLY A 38 3.22 -15.82 12.92
N HIS A 39 2.29 -14.86 12.78
CA HIS A 39 1.44 -14.75 11.59
C HIS A 39 2.27 -14.32 10.37
N ALA A 40 3.17 -13.34 10.55
CA ALA A 40 4.10 -12.91 9.51
C ALA A 40 5.00 -14.06 9.01
N SER A 41 5.49 -14.89 9.93
CA SER A 41 6.32 -16.06 9.60
C SER A 41 5.54 -17.12 8.81
N ALA A 42 4.27 -17.37 9.16
CA ALA A 42 3.39 -18.30 8.44
C ALA A 42 3.04 -17.79 7.03
N VAL A 43 2.84 -16.48 6.86
CA VAL A 43 2.67 -15.85 5.53
C VAL A 43 3.96 -16.00 4.72
N PHE A 44 5.14 -15.79 5.30
CA PHE A 44 6.40 -15.94 4.57
C PHE A 44 6.69 -17.38 4.14
N SER A 45 6.47 -18.37 5.01
CA SER A 45 6.60 -19.79 4.63
C SER A 45 5.61 -20.17 3.52
N LYS A 46 4.35 -19.73 3.63
CA LYS A 46 3.30 -20.06 2.64
C LYS A 46 3.45 -19.37 1.29
N PHE A 47 3.90 -18.11 1.26
CA PHE A 47 3.93 -17.31 0.04
C PHE A 47 5.32 -17.12 -0.56
N TYR A 48 6.41 -17.36 0.19
CA TYR A 48 7.79 -17.15 -0.25
C TYR A 48 8.68 -18.41 -0.16
N PHE A 49 8.11 -19.58 0.18
CA PHE A 49 8.80 -20.89 0.21
C PHE A 49 10.10 -20.89 1.04
N TYR A 50 10.14 -20.09 2.12
CA TYR A 50 11.29 -20.01 3.02
C TYR A 50 10.90 -20.46 4.43
N ASP A 51 11.33 -21.67 4.79
CA ASP A 51 11.13 -22.25 6.12
C ASP A 51 12.26 -21.80 7.04
N GLY A 52 12.03 -20.69 7.76
CA GLY A 52 12.98 -20.21 8.77
C GLY A 52 13.22 -18.71 8.78
N LEU A 53 12.22 -17.89 8.41
CA LEU A 53 12.33 -16.44 8.61
C LEU A 53 12.53 -16.18 10.11
N SER A 54 13.75 -15.81 10.51
CA SER A 54 14.02 -15.51 11.91
C SER A 54 13.14 -14.33 12.34
N VAL A 55 12.71 -14.32 13.60
CA VAL A 55 11.93 -13.22 14.18
C VAL A 55 12.62 -11.87 13.93
N SER A 56 13.96 -11.83 13.98
CA SER A 56 14.77 -10.65 13.66
C SER A 56 14.61 -10.18 12.21
N LEU A 57 14.52 -11.10 11.25
CA LEU A 57 14.31 -10.76 9.84
C LEU A 57 12.88 -10.27 9.59
N ALA A 58 11.87 -10.85 10.25
CA ALA A 58 10.49 -10.35 10.22
C ALA A 58 10.39 -8.89 10.70
N TYR A 59 11.08 -8.55 11.80
CA TYR A 59 11.15 -7.17 12.29
C TYR A 59 11.91 -6.25 11.33
N GLY A 60 12.99 -6.72 10.71
CA GLY A 60 13.72 -5.95 9.70
C GLY A 60 12.85 -5.59 8.49
N ILE A 61 12.11 -6.57 7.95
CA ILE A 61 11.16 -6.36 6.85
C ILE A 61 10.04 -5.42 7.28
N GLY A 62 9.48 -5.61 8.47
CA GLY A 62 8.47 -4.72 9.04
C GLY A 62 8.95 -3.28 9.15
N ALA A 63 10.18 -3.05 9.60
CA ALA A 63 10.77 -1.72 9.73
C ALA A 63 10.98 -1.04 8.37
N ILE A 64 11.45 -1.79 7.36
CA ILE A 64 11.58 -1.27 5.99
C ILE A 64 10.20 -0.91 5.43
N GLN A 65 9.21 -1.79 5.58
CA GLN A 65 7.85 -1.52 5.14
C GLN A 65 7.28 -0.28 5.83
N PHE A 66 7.49 -0.15 7.15
CA PHE A 66 7.09 1.01 7.93
C PHE A 66 7.66 2.32 7.34
N LEU A 67 8.96 2.37 7.05
CA LEU A 67 9.57 3.55 6.43
C LEU A 67 8.96 3.86 5.06
N ILE A 68 8.74 2.84 4.22
CA ILE A 68 8.14 3.01 2.89
C ILE A 68 6.73 3.62 2.99
N ILE A 69 5.88 3.11 3.88
CA ILE A 69 4.48 3.55 3.97
C ILE A 69 4.37 4.97 4.56
N PHE A 70 5.31 5.39 5.42
CA PHE A 70 5.38 6.77 5.88
C PHE A 70 5.88 7.72 4.79
N PHE A 71 6.84 7.30 3.97
CA PHE A 71 7.26 8.08 2.79
C PHE A 71 6.10 8.23 1.79
N PHE A 72 5.31 7.17 1.62
CA PHE A 72 4.09 7.19 0.83
C PHE A 72 3.07 8.18 1.41
N LEU A 73 2.73 8.08 2.70
CA LEU A 73 1.77 8.96 3.38
C LEU A 73 2.14 10.45 3.23
N LEU A 74 3.42 10.76 3.47
CA LEU A 74 3.94 12.12 3.42
C LEU A 74 4.21 12.62 1.98
N GLY A 75 3.98 11.79 0.96
CA GLY A 75 4.22 12.15 -0.44
C GLY A 75 5.69 12.41 -0.78
N ILE A 76 6.63 11.80 -0.04
CA ILE A 76 8.07 11.93 -0.26
C ILE A 76 8.51 10.97 -1.36
N LYS A 77 9.29 11.46 -2.34
CA LYS A 77 9.81 10.66 -3.48
C LYS A 77 8.71 9.82 -4.14
N LYS A 78 7.58 10.41 -4.50
CA LYS A 78 6.35 9.70 -4.93
C LYS A 78 6.56 8.63 -5.99
N GLN A 79 7.43 8.87 -6.99
CA GLN A 79 7.75 7.85 -7.99
C GLN A 79 8.28 6.56 -7.35
N LEU A 80 9.11 6.67 -6.32
CA LEU A 80 9.65 5.52 -5.59
C LEU A 80 8.66 5.01 -4.54
N SER A 81 8.15 5.87 -3.66
CA SER A 81 7.28 5.41 -2.55
C SER A 81 5.96 4.84 -3.05
N TYR A 82 5.33 5.45 -4.07
CA TYR A 82 4.06 4.95 -4.62
C TYR A 82 4.32 3.72 -5.48
N GLY A 83 5.45 3.68 -6.19
CA GLY A 83 5.89 2.51 -6.95
C GLY A 83 6.14 1.29 -6.06
N LEU A 84 6.79 1.47 -4.91
CA LEU A 84 7.00 0.39 -3.95
C LEU A 84 5.68 -0.10 -3.36
N VAL A 85 4.77 0.81 -2.98
CA VAL A 85 3.41 0.44 -2.51
C VAL A 85 2.64 -0.32 -3.59
N PHE A 86 2.73 0.11 -4.85
CA PHE A 86 2.17 -0.60 -5.99
C PHE A 86 2.74 -2.02 -6.12
N CYS A 87 4.05 -2.18 -6.16
CA CYS A 87 4.67 -3.50 -6.27
C CYS A 87 4.28 -4.42 -5.11
N MET A 88 4.33 -3.94 -3.87
CA MET A 88 3.95 -4.72 -2.68
C MET A 88 2.50 -5.21 -2.76
N HIS A 89 1.57 -4.34 -3.13
CA HIS A 89 0.15 -4.71 -3.21
C HIS A 89 -0.15 -5.57 -4.43
N LEU A 90 0.48 -5.30 -5.56
CA LEU A 90 0.35 -6.11 -6.79
C LEU A 90 0.78 -7.54 -6.53
N ILE A 91 1.97 -7.74 -5.93
CA ILE A 91 2.47 -9.08 -5.59
C ILE A 91 1.47 -9.77 -4.66
N SER A 92 1.04 -9.10 -3.58
CA SER A 92 0.08 -9.67 -2.63
C SER A 92 -1.26 -10.06 -3.27
N THR A 93 -1.73 -9.25 -4.23
CA THR A 93 -2.96 -9.51 -4.99
C THR A 93 -2.79 -10.74 -5.88
N LEU A 94 -1.70 -10.82 -6.64
CA LEU A 94 -1.48 -11.93 -7.57
C LEU A 94 -1.15 -13.25 -6.86
N THR A 95 -0.37 -13.22 -5.77
CA THR A 95 -0.03 -14.43 -5.02
C THR A 95 -1.22 -15.04 -4.27
N SER A 96 -2.30 -14.28 -4.09
CA SER A 96 -3.53 -14.75 -3.43
C SER A 96 -4.51 -15.45 -4.40
N TYR A 97 -4.07 -15.84 -5.60
CA TYR A 97 -4.93 -16.32 -6.68
C TYR A 97 -5.89 -17.45 -6.28
N GLU A 98 -5.44 -18.41 -5.48
CA GLU A 98 -6.27 -19.54 -5.00
C GLU A 98 -7.53 -19.07 -4.26
N LYS A 99 -7.43 -17.95 -3.54
CA LYS A 99 -8.55 -17.40 -2.77
C LYS A 99 -9.66 -16.89 -3.67
N TYR A 100 -9.35 -16.51 -4.90
CA TYR A 100 -10.33 -16.05 -5.88
C TYR A 100 -11.10 -17.20 -6.54
N PHE A 101 -10.57 -18.42 -6.52
CA PHE A 101 -11.22 -19.60 -7.10
C PHE A 101 -12.16 -20.32 -6.12
N ASP A 102 -12.03 -20.05 -4.82
CA ASP A 102 -12.96 -20.52 -3.79
C ASP A 102 -13.37 -19.39 -2.82
N PRO A 103 -14.10 -18.37 -3.29
CA PRO A 103 -14.50 -17.22 -2.46
C PRO A 103 -15.41 -17.56 -1.28
N TRP A 104 -16.17 -18.66 -1.35
CA TRP A 104 -17.19 -18.99 -0.35
C TRP A 104 -16.59 -19.57 0.93
N THR A 105 -15.37 -20.13 0.87
CA THR A 105 -14.63 -20.53 2.07
C THR A 105 -14.16 -19.31 2.84
N TYR A 106 -14.61 -19.16 4.10
CA TYR A 106 -14.18 -18.05 4.95
C TYR A 106 -12.65 -18.07 5.19
N PRO A 107 -11.93 -16.93 5.08
CA PRO A 107 -12.39 -15.56 4.81
C PRO A 107 -12.19 -15.10 3.35
N ASN A 108 -12.11 -16.02 2.38
CA ASN A 108 -11.62 -15.77 1.02
C ASN A 108 -12.39 -14.68 0.27
N LEU A 109 -13.71 -14.53 0.51
CA LEU A 109 -14.51 -13.46 -0.11
C LEU A 109 -13.90 -12.06 0.12
N LEU A 110 -13.29 -11.82 1.28
CA LEU A 110 -12.68 -10.52 1.61
C LEU A 110 -11.44 -10.19 0.77
N PHE A 111 -10.79 -11.19 0.16
CA PHE A 111 -9.64 -10.97 -0.71
C PHE A 111 -10.00 -10.18 -1.97
N PHE A 112 -11.28 -10.16 -2.37
CA PHE A 112 -11.73 -9.34 -3.49
C PHE A 112 -11.57 -7.84 -3.23
N ALA A 113 -11.48 -7.40 -1.97
CA ALA A 113 -11.15 -6.02 -1.62
C ALA A 113 -9.74 -5.60 -2.07
N ALA A 114 -8.86 -6.56 -2.39
CA ALA A 114 -7.54 -6.27 -2.93
C ALA A 114 -7.61 -5.58 -4.32
N TRP A 115 -8.61 -5.89 -5.14
CA TRP A 115 -8.74 -5.36 -6.51
C TRP A 115 -9.10 -3.87 -6.56
N PRO A 116 -10.15 -3.37 -5.85
CA PRO A 116 -10.40 -1.94 -5.76
C PRO A 116 -9.23 -1.16 -5.15
N MET A 117 -8.55 -1.73 -4.15
CA MET A 117 -7.36 -1.12 -3.56
C MET A 117 -6.20 -1.05 -4.56
N LEU A 118 -5.98 -2.11 -5.36
CA LEU A 118 -4.97 -2.10 -6.42
C LEU A 118 -5.27 -1.02 -7.46
N ALA A 119 -6.53 -0.88 -7.87
CA ALA A 119 -6.96 0.19 -8.78
C ALA A 119 -6.71 1.59 -8.18
N ALA A 120 -6.98 1.79 -6.89
CA ALA A 120 -6.68 3.04 -6.19
C ALA A 120 -5.16 3.35 -6.18
N ILE A 121 -4.32 2.33 -5.94
CA ILE A 121 -2.87 2.48 -5.95
C ILE A 121 -2.35 2.81 -7.35
N VAL A 122 -2.89 2.17 -8.39
CA VAL A 122 -2.57 2.50 -9.79
C VAL A 122 -2.95 3.95 -10.09
N ALA A 123 -4.15 4.40 -9.71
CA ALA A 123 -4.57 5.78 -9.89
C ALA A 123 -3.63 6.76 -9.19
N LEU A 124 -3.24 6.48 -7.93
CA LEU A 124 -2.27 7.29 -7.20
C LEU A 124 -0.91 7.32 -7.89
N TYR A 125 -0.42 6.20 -8.41
CA TYR A 125 0.87 6.15 -9.10
C TYR A 125 0.86 6.96 -10.41
N LEU A 126 -0.19 6.80 -11.22
CA LEU A 126 -0.35 7.51 -12.49
C LEU A 126 -0.54 9.02 -12.28
N LEU A 127 -1.31 9.40 -11.26
CA LEU A 127 -1.69 10.79 -10.97
C LEU A 127 -0.88 11.43 -9.83
N ARG A 128 0.27 10.83 -9.47
CA ARG A 128 1.11 11.23 -8.33
C ARG A 128 1.54 12.71 -8.34
N GLU A 129 1.68 13.30 -9.53
CA GLU A 129 2.06 14.71 -9.68
C GLU A 129 0.93 15.66 -9.25
N GLU A 130 -0.33 15.26 -9.43
CA GLU A 130 -1.50 16.02 -8.99
C GLU A 130 -1.81 15.82 -7.50
N ASP A 131 -1.37 14.71 -6.92
CA ASP A 131 -1.58 14.36 -5.51
C ASP A 131 -0.75 15.25 -4.57
N THR A 132 -1.21 16.47 -4.31
CA THR A 132 -0.40 17.54 -3.71
C THR A 132 -0.82 17.94 -2.29
N LEU A 133 -2.07 17.66 -1.89
CA LEU A 133 -2.56 18.02 -0.56
C LEU A 133 -1.84 17.20 0.51
N LEU A 134 -1.46 17.83 1.62
CA LEU A 134 -0.75 17.19 2.75
C LEU A 134 0.51 16.40 2.32
N THR A 135 1.19 16.82 1.25
CA THR A 135 2.49 16.27 0.85
C THR A 135 3.64 17.19 1.25
N ILE A 136 4.79 16.60 1.57
CA ILE A 136 6.01 17.35 1.81
C ILE A 136 6.66 17.65 0.45
N LYS A 137 6.61 18.93 0.06
CA LYS A 137 7.23 19.40 -1.18
C LYS A 137 8.75 19.34 -1.03
N ARG A 138 9.42 18.68 -1.98
CA ARG A 138 10.88 18.74 -2.06
C ARG A 138 11.27 20.11 -2.61
N ASN A 139 11.69 21.02 -1.74
CA ASN A 139 12.41 22.22 -2.18
C ASN A 139 13.80 21.78 -2.65
N ILE A 140 13.90 21.30 -3.89
CA ILE A 140 15.20 21.29 -4.57
C ILE A 140 15.33 22.71 -5.14
N THR A 141 16.06 23.57 -4.44
CA THR A 141 16.64 24.74 -5.09
C THR A 141 17.54 24.24 -6.22
N SER A 142 17.34 24.85 -7.39
CA SER A 142 18.03 24.64 -8.68
C SER A 142 19.50 24.26 -8.58
#